data_AF-A0A8H3V5E5-F1
#
_entry.id   AF-A0A8H3V5E5-F1
#
_cell.length_a   1.000
_cell.length_b   1.000
_cell.length_c   1.000
_cell.angle_alpha   90.00
_cell.angle_beta   90.00
_cell.angle_gamma   90.00
#
_symmetry.space_group_name_H-M   'P 1'
#
loop_
_entity.id
_entity.type
_entity.pdbx_description
1 polymer ?
#
loop_
_entity_poly.entity_id
_entity_poly.type
_entity_poly.pdbx_seq_one_letter_code
_entity_poly.pdbx_strand_id
1 'polypeptide(L)'
;MSTFGSPGGQMKIQKPIPPERGSFPLDHEGECKTFMATYLSCLKTHRGTNSNECRTYAKTYLQCRMERNLMAPDEMKNLGFANLNEGAPSSSKPAETNTK
;
A
#
# COMPACT_ATOMS: atom_id res chain seq x y z
N MET A 1 4.73 35.18 -42.35
CA MET A 1 3.74 34.41 -41.56
C MET A 1 4.45 33.12 -41.17
N SER A 2 5.04 33.09 -39.98
CA SER A 2 6.01 32.05 -39.62
C SER A 2 5.67 31.42 -38.28
N THR A 3 5.56 30.09 -38.33
CA THR A 3 5.92 29.09 -37.32
C THR A 3 5.07 28.95 -36.05
N PHE A 4 3.99 28.18 -36.18
CA PHE A 4 3.36 27.43 -35.10
C PHE A 4 4.12 26.10 -34.95
N GLY A 5 5.02 25.97 -33.97
CA GLY A 5 5.74 24.70 -33.77
C GLY A 5 7.06 24.76 -33.04
N SER A 6 7.11 25.33 -31.83
CA SER A 6 8.28 25.18 -30.95
C SER A 6 7.95 24.20 -29.81
N PRO A 7 8.33 22.91 -29.89
CA PRO A 7 8.14 21.96 -28.81
C PRO A 7 9.25 22.16 -27.76
N GLY A 8 9.13 23.25 -27.00
CA GLY A 8 10.08 23.64 -25.96
C GLY A 8 9.41 24.06 -24.67
N GLY A 9 8.15 23.66 -24.47
CA GLY A 9 7.42 23.89 -23.22
C GLY A 9 8.09 23.15 -22.08
N GLN A 10 9.05 23.80 -21.42
CA GLN A 10 9.60 23.33 -20.16
C GLN A 10 8.45 23.19 -19.17
N MET A 11 7.95 21.96 -19.01
CA MET A 11 7.06 21.61 -17.92
C MET A 11 7.88 21.76 -16.65
N LYS A 12 7.85 22.97 -16.08
CA LYS A 12 8.50 23.27 -14.80
C LYS A 12 7.97 22.21 -13.83
N ILE A 13 8.85 21.31 -13.40
CA ILE A 13 8.57 20.34 -12.33
C ILE A 13 8.43 21.19 -11.07
N GLN A 14 7.25 21.77 -10.88
CA GLN A 14 6.91 22.45 -9.65
C GLN A 14 6.77 21.36 -8.61
N LYS A 15 7.57 21.45 -7.57
CA LYS A 15 7.39 20.62 -6.38
C LYS A 15 5.95 20.90 -5.92
N PRO A 16 5.06 19.91 -5.90
CA PRO A 16 3.67 20.16 -5.54
C PRO A 16 3.65 20.77 -4.14
N ILE A 17 3.05 21.95 -4.03
CA ILE A 17 2.84 22.63 -2.77
C ILE A 17 1.69 21.87 -2.08
N PRO A 18 1.89 21.30 -0.88
CA PRO A 18 0.78 20.66 -0.16
C PRO A 18 -0.30 21.72 0.09
N PRO A 19 -1.61 21.50 -0.19
CA PRO A 19 -2.39 20.26 -0.29
C PRO A 19 -2.79 19.80 -1.72
N GLU A 20 -2.20 20.37 -2.77
CA GLU A 20 -2.59 20.14 -4.19
C GLU A 20 -2.47 18.68 -4.67
N ARG A 21 -1.74 17.82 -3.95
CA ARG A 21 -1.62 16.38 -4.24
C ARG A 21 -2.47 15.49 -3.34
N GLY A 22 -3.33 16.07 -2.49
CA GLY A 22 -4.20 15.34 -1.58
C GLY A 22 -3.40 14.46 -0.62
N SER A 23 -3.19 14.92 0.62
CA SER A 23 -3.06 13.99 1.73
C SER A 23 -4.38 13.23 1.80
N PHE A 24 -4.46 12.13 1.05
CA PHE A 24 -5.69 11.36 0.92
C PHE A 24 -6.19 11.07 2.35
N PRO A 25 -7.48 11.27 2.66
CA PRO A 25 -8.06 11.14 4.00
C PRO A 25 -7.80 9.81 4.74
N LEU A 26 -7.09 8.85 4.13
CA LEU A 26 -6.64 7.59 4.74
C LEU A 26 -5.52 7.76 5.80
N ASP A 27 -4.85 8.92 5.88
CA ASP A 27 -3.77 9.18 6.84
C ASP A 27 -4.15 10.35 7.77
N HIS A 28 -5.26 10.17 8.49
CA HIS A 28 -5.88 11.22 9.29
C HIS A 28 -5.02 11.65 10.49
N GLU A 29 -4.25 10.73 11.07
CA GLU A 29 -3.47 10.97 12.31
C GLU A 29 -2.42 9.88 12.60
N GLY A 30 -2.22 8.92 11.68
CA GLY A 30 -1.22 7.87 11.85
C GLY A 30 -1.53 6.83 12.93
N GLU A 31 -2.80 6.59 13.27
CA GLU A 31 -3.24 5.65 14.33
C GLU A 31 -2.59 4.25 14.26
N CYS A 32 -2.41 3.71 13.04
CA CYS A 32 -1.87 2.38 12.82
C CYS A 32 -0.36 2.37 12.51
N LYS A 33 0.35 3.49 12.72
CA LYS A 33 1.77 3.66 12.38
C LYS A 33 2.68 2.74 13.19
N THR A 34 2.32 2.41 14.43
CA THR A 34 3.05 1.47 15.29
C THR A 34 3.11 0.07 14.65
N PHE A 35 1.96 -0.46 14.23
CA PHE A 35 1.87 -1.74 13.54
C PHE A 35 2.57 -1.73 12.18
N MET A 36 2.47 -0.61 11.44
CA MET A 36 3.19 -0.43 10.18
C MET A 36 4.71 -0.47 10.38
N ALA A 37 5.22 0.21 11.39
CA ALA A 37 6.64 0.25 11.69
C ALA A 37 7.18 -1.15 12.04
N THR A 38 6.42 -1.94 12.80
CA THR A 38 6.78 -3.33 13.13
C THR A 38 6.81 -4.21 11.88
N TYR A 39 5.80 -4.11 11.01
CA TYR A 39 5.77 -4.84 9.74
C TYR A 39 6.95 -4.48 8.82
N LEU A 40 7.23 -3.19 8.64
CA LEU A 40 8.34 -2.72 7.82
C LEU A 40 9.70 -3.11 8.42
N SER A 41 9.82 -3.12 9.75
CA SER A 41 11.02 -3.59 10.43
C SER A 41 11.23 -5.08 10.18
N CYS A 42 10.17 -5.89 10.24
CA CYS A 42 10.24 -7.31 9.89
C CYS A 42 10.71 -7.51 8.45
N LEU A 43 10.11 -6.81 7.48
CA LEU A 43 10.54 -6.90 6.08
C LEU A 43 12.01 -6.52 5.91
N LYS A 44 12.48 -5.47 6.59
CA LYS A 44 13.89 -5.06 6.54
C LYS A 44 14.80 -6.17 7.05
N THR A 45 14.45 -6.84 8.14
CA THR A 45 15.20 -7.98 8.70
C THR A 45 15.24 -9.16 7.72
N HIS A 46 14.14 -9.46 7.03
CA HIS A 46 14.06 -10.55 6.05
C HIS A 46 14.45 -10.14 4.62
N ARG A 47 15.21 -9.05 4.44
CA ARG A 47 15.69 -8.56 3.14
C ARG A 47 14.57 -8.32 2.11
N GLY A 48 13.43 -7.83 2.59
CA GLY A 48 12.23 -7.58 1.78
C GLY A 48 11.40 -8.84 1.48
N THR A 49 11.77 -10.00 2.03
CA THR A 49 10.98 -11.22 1.89
C THR A 49 9.83 -11.21 2.88
N ASN A 50 8.61 -11.44 2.40
CA ASN A 50 7.42 -11.53 3.25
C ASN A 50 7.32 -12.92 3.90
N SER A 51 8.09 -13.13 4.97
CA SER A 51 8.08 -14.34 5.80
C SER A 51 6.73 -14.51 6.52
N ASN A 52 6.42 -15.72 7.00
CA ASN A 52 5.19 -15.97 7.78
C ASN A 52 5.12 -15.08 9.04
N GLU A 53 6.26 -14.76 9.64
CA GLU A 53 6.35 -13.83 10.77
C GLU A 53 5.92 -12.40 10.37
N CYS A 54 6.42 -11.90 9.23
CA CYS A 54 6.02 -10.59 8.72
C CYS A 54 4.56 -10.52 8.31
N ARG A 55 4.00 -11.64 7.82
CA ARG A 55 2.57 -11.73 7.51
C ARG A 55 1.69 -11.56 8.75
N THR A 56 2.12 -12.04 9.92
CA THR A 56 1.40 -11.82 11.18
C THR A 56 1.33 -10.33 11.53
N TYR A 57 2.44 -9.60 11.34
CA TYR A 57 2.46 -8.13 11.52
C TYR A 57 1.67 -7.38 10.45
N ALA A 58 1.64 -7.88 9.21
CA ALA A 58 0.81 -7.32 8.16
C ALA A 58 -0.70 -7.47 8.47
N LYS A 59 -1.09 -8.62 9.04
CA LYS A 59 -2.47 -8.89 9.47
C LYS A 59 -2.92 -7.88 10.54
N THR A 60 -2.12 -7.67 11.59
CA THR A 60 -2.47 -6.71 12.66
C THR A 60 -2.53 -5.27 12.15
N TYR A 61 -1.64 -4.90 11.23
CA TYR A 61 -1.67 -3.59 10.58
C TYR A 61 -2.97 -3.37 9.80
N LEU A 62 -3.39 -4.34 8.98
CA LEU A 62 -4.63 -4.23 8.20
C LEU A 62 -5.87 -4.27 9.08
N GLN A 63 -5.85 -5.06 10.15
CA GLN A 63 -6.92 -5.09 11.14
C GLN A 63 -7.13 -3.72 11.79
N CYS A 64 -6.05 -3.07 12.22
CA CYS A 64 -6.12 -1.71 12.77
C CYS A 64 -6.76 -0.72 11.79
N ARG A 65 -6.46 -0.83 10.49
CA ARG A 65 -7.06 0.05 9.47
C ARG A 65 -8.56 -0.18 9.32
N MET A 66 -9.02 -1.43 9.39
CA MET A 66 -10.45 -1.74 9.34
C MET A 66 -11.18 -1.25 10.60
N GLU A 67 -10.61 -1.49 11.79
CA GLU A 67 -11.20 -1.06 13.07
C GLU A 67 -11.32 0.46 13.18
N ARG A 68 -10.39 1.21 12.58
CA ARG A 68 -10.39 2.67 12.57
C ARG A 68 -11.13 3.27 11.37
N ASN A 69 -11.85 2.46 10.59
CA ASN A 69 -12.53 2.89 9.37
C ASN A 69 -11.60 3.60 8.36
N LEU A 70 -10.30 3.32 8.42
CA LEU A 70 -9.28 3.79 7.47
C LEU A 70 -9.21 2.89 6.21
N MET A 71 -9.95 1.78 6.21
CA MET A 71 -10.13 0.86 5.10
C MET A 71 -11.51 0.21 5.21
N ALA A 72 -12.13 -0.14 4.08
CA ALA A 72 -13.36 -0.91 4.09
C ALA A 72 -13.14 -2.26 4.83
N PRO A 73 -14.08 -2.70 5.68
CA PRO A 73 -13.98 -4.00 6.33
C PRO A 73 -14.04 -5.10 5.28
N ASP A 74 -13.05 -5.99 5.31
CA ASP A 74 -12.97 -7.16 4.42
C ASP A 74 -12.49 -8.37 5.21
N GLU A 75 -12.75 -9.57 4.69
CA GLU A 75 -12.27 -10.79 5.30
C GLU A 75 -10.77 -10.97 5.09
N MET A 76 -10.07 -11.37 6.15
CA MET A 76 -8.62 -11.61 6.10
C MET A 76 -8.22 -12.66 5.05
N LYS A 77 -9.14 -13.57 4.69
CA LYS A 77 -8.93 -14.56 3.63
C LYS A 77 -8.78 -13.89 2.25
N ASN A 78 -9.59 -12.89 1.95
CA ASN A 78 -9.58 -12.14 0.69
C ASN A 78 -8.31 -11.29 0.56
N LEU A 79 -7.79 -10.81 1.68
CA LEU A 79 -6.53 -10.07 1.77
C LEU A 79 -5.27 -10.96 1.69
N GLY A 80 -5.43 -12.26 1.44
CA GLY A 80 -4.31 -13.20 1.28
C GLY A 80 -3.78 -13.80 2.59
N PHE A 81 -4.51 -13.66 3.70
CA PHE A 81 -4.16 -14.26 5.00
C PHE A 81 -4.90 -15.56 5.31
N ALA A 82 -5.52 -16.20 4.31
CA ALA A 82 -6.25 -17.46 4.49
C ALA A 82 -5.39 -18.57 5.12
N ASN A 83 -4.09 -18.58 4.83
CA ASN A 83 -3.15 -19.61 5.27
C ASN A 83 -2.37 -19.24 6.55
N LEU A 84 -2.72 -18.15 7.25
CA LEU A 84 -2.04 -17.82 8.52
C LEU A 84 -2.51 -18.68 9.71
N ASN A 85 -3.64 -19.37 9.58
CA ASN A 85 -4.08 -20.33 10.59
C ASN A 85 -3.39 -21.70 10.45
N GLU A 86 -2.72 -21.98 9.33
CA GLU A 86 -2.07 -23.25 9.06
C GLU A 86 -0.75 -23.00 8.33
N GLY A 87 0.36 -23.01 9.07
CA GLY A 87 1.65 -22.53 8.60
C GLY A 87 2.15 -23.20 7.32
N ALA A 88 2.14 -22.46 6.20
CA ALA A 88 2.96 -22.72 5.00
C ALA A 88 2.91 -21.53 4.01
N PRO A 89 3.98 -21.32 3.20
CA PRO A 89 4.17 -20.11 2.40
C PRO A 89 3.38 -20.18 1.10
N SER A 90 2.84 -19.05 0.66
CA SER A 90 2.44 -18.93 -0.75
C SER A 90 2.60 -17.50 -1.23
N SER A 91 3.72 -17.28 -1.90
CA SER A 91 3.95 -16.20 -2.84
C SER A 91 2.78 -16.10 -3.83
N SER A 92 2.31 -14.87 -4.03
CA SER A 92 1.92 -14.27 -5.32
C SER A 92 1.46 -15.24 -6.43
N LYS A 93 0.25 -15.10 -6.98
CA LYS A 93 -0.11 -14.16 -8.07
C LYS A 93 -1.54 -14.50 -8.58
N PRO A 94 -2.16 -13.72 -9.48
CA PRO A 94 -2.15 -12.27 -9.67
C PRO A 94 -3.56 -11.67 -9.87
N ALA A 95 -3.64 -10.35 -9.90
CA ALA A 95 -4.77 -9.60 -10.43
C ALA A 95 -5.02 -9.90 -11.93
N GLU A 96 -6.31 -9.90 -12.28
CA GLU A 96 -6.92 -9.43 -13.53
C GLU A 96 -6.75 -10.28 -14.81
N THR A 97 -7.86 -10.78 -15.37
CA THR A 97 -8.32 -10.44 -16.73
C THR A 97 -9.77 -10.92 -16.92
N ASN A 98 -10.75 -10.01 -16.97
CA ASN A 98 -12.03 -10.30 -17.63
C ASN A 98 -12.09 -9.39 -18.86
N THR A 99 -11.62 -9.93 -19.99
CA THR A 99 -11.79 -9.32 -21.32
C THR A 99 -13.14 -9.77 -21.84
N LYS A 100 -13.97 -8.80 -22.23
CA LYS A 100 -15.24 -8.97 -22.93
C LYS A 100 -15.01 -9.28 -24.41
#